data_AF-A0A7S0YTK6-F1
#
_entry.id   AF-A0A7S0YTK6-F1
#
_cell.length_a   1.000
_cell.length_b   1.000
_cell.length_c   1.000
_cell.angle_alpha   90.00
_cell.angle_beta   90.00
_cell.angle_gamma   90.00
#
_symmetry.space_group_name_H-M   'P 1'
#
loop_
_entity.id
_entity.type
_entity.pdbx_description
1 polymer ?
#
loop_
_entity_poly.entity_id
_entity_poly.type
_entity_poly.pdbx_seq_one_letter_code
_entity_poly.pdbx_strand_id
1 'polypeptide(L)'
;EGGSNVEVLECFTNLGPIQDFCVVDLERQGQGQVVTCSGTLKDGSLRVVRNGIGIDEQAQVELPGIKGLWNLRDSFAAEFDKYLVQSFIGETRVLEISEEELGETELDGFEHAAQTIWCGNVLGDCLCQVTEKSLRLVSCSMKALVEEWSPGGG
;
A
#
# COMPACT_ATOMS: atom_id res chain seq x y z
N GLU A 1 -12.23 19.47 -40.84
CA GLU A 1 -12.80 19.39 -39.49
C GLU A 1 -13.57 18.09 -39.39
N GLY A 2 -13.03 17.09 -38.70
CA GLY A 2 -13.54 15.71 -38.73
C GLY A 2 -13.44 15.05 -37.37
N GLY A 3 -13.94 15.73 -36.33
CA GLY A 3 -14.05 15.16 -34.99
C GLY A 3 -15.21 14.17 -34.93
N SER A 4 -14.97 12.99 -34.37
CA SER A 4 -16.02 12.06 -33.97
C SER A 4 -16.97 12.75 -32.98
N ASN A 5 -18.28 12.69 -33.24
CA ASN A 5 -19.33 13.17 -32.31
C ASN A 5 -19.65 12.14 -31.20
N VAL A 6 -18.82 11.12 -31.03
CA VAL A 6 -19.03 10.02 -30.09
C VAL A 6 -17.84 9.93 -29.14
N GLU A 7 -18.15 9.86 -27.85
CA GLU A 7 -17.22 9.65 -26.75
C GLU A 7 -17.63 8.39 -25.97
N VAL A 8 -16.66 7.56 -25.62
CA VAL A 8 -16.90 6.34 -24.84
C VAL A 8 -16.87 6.71 -23.36
N LEU A 9 -18.00 6.56 -22.67
CA LEU A 9 -18.09 6.82 -21.22
C LEU A 9 -17.65 5.62 -20.40
N GLU A 10 -18.06 4.42 -20.79
CA GLU A 10 -17.78 3.19 -20.06
C GLU A 10 -17.79 1.97 -20.99
N CYS A 11 -16.96 0.98 -20.66
CA CYS A 11 -16.87 -0.29 -21.36
C CYS A 11 -17.04 -1.43 -20.35
N PHE A 12 -18.03 -2.30 -20.56
CA PHE A 12 -18.22 -3.51 -19.78
C PHE A 12 -17.56 -4.70 -20.49
N THR A 13 -16.79 -5.49 -19.74
CA THR A 13 -16.14 -6.67 -20.31
C THR A 13 -17.18 -7.72 -20.73
N ASN A 14 -17.09 -8.19 -21.98
CA ASN A 14 -17.89 -9.29 -22.50
C ASN A 14 -16.97 -10.41 -22.99
N LEU A 15 -17.10 -11.60 -22.41
CA LEU A 15 -16.33 -12.80 -22.81
C LEU A 15 -16.94 -13.51 -24.02
N GLY A 16 -18.20 -13.23 -24.37
CA GLY A 16 -18.95 -13.97 -25.37
C GLY A 16 -18.84 -13.42 -26.80
N PRO A 17 -19.02 -14.28 -27.83
CA PRO A 17 -18.97 -15.74 -27.72
C PRO A 17 -17.53 -16.22 -27.47
N ILE A 18 -17.37 -17.24 -26.63
CA ILE A 18 -16.09 -17.97 -26.50
C ILE A 18 -16.06 -19.02 -27.60
N GLN A 19 -15.16 -18.86 -28.57
CA GLN A 19 -15.03 -19.78 -29.70
C GLN A 19 -14.15 -20.98 -29.36
N ASP A 20 -13.08 -20.74 -28.58
CA ASP A 20 -12.16 -21.76 -28.09
C ASP A 20 -11.51 -21.27 -26.79
N PHE A 21 -10.95 -22.19 -26.00
CA PHE A 21 -10.18 -21.84 -24.81
C PHE A 21 -9.12 -22.90 -24.48
N CYS A 22 -8.09 -22.49 -23.76
CA CYS A 22 -7.15 -23.41 -23.14
C CYS A 22 -6.92 -23.05 -21.67
N VAL A 23 -6.54 -24.06 -20.89
CA VAL A 23 -6.13 -23.88 -19.50
C VAL A 23 -4.61 -23.92 -19.44
N VAL A 24 -4.02 -22.89 -18.87
CA VAL A 24 -2.57 -22.72 -18.74
C VAL A 24 -2.22 -22.35 -17.30
N ASP A 25 -1.04 -22.74 -16.85
CA ASP A 25 -0.47 -22.27 -15.57
C ASP A 25 0.75 -21.41 -15.91
N LEU A 26 0.51 -20.13 -16.21
CA LEU A 26 1.55 -19.19 -16.64
C LEU A 26 2.54 -18.89 -15.51
N GLU A 27 2.05 -18.84 -14.28
CA GLU A 27 2.84 -18.46 -13.09
C GLU A 27 3.46 -19.69 -12.38
N ARG A 28 3.12 -20.91 -12.82
CA ARG A 28 3.55 -22.18 -12.22
C ARG A 28 3.23 -22.29 -10.73
N GLN A 29 2.14 -21.64 -10.30
CA GLN A 29 1.68 -21.62 -8.91
C GLN A 29 0.61 -22.67 -8.63
N GLY A 30 0.29 -23.53 -9.61
CA GLY A 30 -0.79 -24.51 -9.49
C GLY A 30 -2.18 -23.90 -9.61
N GLN A 31 -2.27 -22.63 -10.05
CA GLN A 31 -3.53 -21.95 -10.35
C GLN A 31 -3.74 -21.90 -11.86
N GLY A 32 -4.64 -22.76 -12.37
CA GLY A 32 -5.00 -22.76 -13.78
C GLY A 32 -5.71 -21.45 -14.17
N GLN A 33 -5.17 -20.77 -15.18
CA GLN A 33 -5.74 -19.61 -15.84
C GLN A 33 -6.39 -20.06 -17.15
N VAL A 34 -7.54 -19.49 -17.50
CA VAL A 34 -8.24 -19.81 -18.75
C VAL A 34 -7.97 -18.71 -19.77
N VAL A 35 -7.39 -19.07 -20.91
CA VAL A 35 -7.22 -18.16 -22.05
C VAL A 35 -8.31 -18.46 -23.07
N THR A 36 -9.15 -17.48 -23.40
CA THR A 36 -10.29 -17.64 -24.33
C THR A 36 -10.09 -16.84 -25.60
N CYS A 37 -10.52 -17.41 -26.73
CA CYS A 37 -10.80 -16.69 -27.97
C CYS A 37 -12.22 -16.14 -27.90
N SER A 38 -12.37 -14.84 -27.64
CA SER A 38 -13.65 -14.18 -27.37
C SER A 38 -14.05 -13.19 -28.45
N GLY A 39 -15.35 -13.01 -28.65
CA GLY A 39 -15.89 -12.00 -29.57
C GLY A 39 -15.88 -12.45 -31.04
N THR A 40 -16.18 -11.52 -31.94
CA THR A 40 -16.19 -11.75 -33.40
C THR A 40 -15.86 -10.47 -34.16
N LEU A 41 -15.29 -10.61 -35.36
CA LEU A 41 -14.95 -9.50 -36.25
C LEU A 41 -14.14 -8.40 -35.52
N LYS A 42 -14.65 -7.16 -35.53
CA LYS A 42 -14.02 -6.00 -34.91
C LYS A 42 -13.90 -6.08 -33.39
N ASP A 43 -14.68 -6.95 -32.75
CA ASP A 43 -14.72 -7.12 -31.28
C ASP A 43 -13.97 -8.40 -30.84
N GLY A 44 -13.25 -9.06 -31.77
CA GLY A 44 -12.42 -10.23 -31.48
C GLY A 44 -11.28 -9.89 -30.52
N SER A 45 -11.14 -10.66 -29.44
CA SER A 45 -10.11 -10.46 -28.41
C SER A 45 -9.70 -11.79 -27.75
N LEU A 46 -8.47 -11.85 -27.24
CA LEU A 46 -8.07 -12.88 -26.29
C LEU A 46 -8.33 -12.38 -24.86
N ARG A 47 -8.88 -13.24 -23.99
CA ARG A 47 -9.13 -12.90 -22.59
C ARG A 47 -8.45 -13.92 -21.69
N VAL A 48 -7.81 -13.44 -20.63
CA VAL A 48 -7.21 -14.30 -19.58
C VAL A 48 -8.09 -14.18 -18.34
N VAL A 49 -8.72 -15.28 -17.97
CA VAL A 49 -9.54 -15.40 -16.76
C VAL A 49 -8.71 -16.11 -15.70
N ARG A 50 -8.36 -15.38 -14.64
CA ARG A 50 -7.67 -15.92 -13.46
C ARG A 50 -8.60 -15.85 -12.24
N ASN A 51 -8.46 -16.80 -11.33
CA ASN A 51 -9.09 -16.70 -10.02
C ASN A 51 -8.25 -15.79 -9.13
N GLY A 52 -8.91 -14.89 -8.41
CA GLY A 52 -8.26 -13.97 -7.49
C GLY A 52 -8.03 -12.57 -8.06
N ILE A 53 -7.51 -11.70 -7.20
CA ILE A 53 -7.17 -10.31 -7.51
C ILE A 53 -5.66 -10.29 -7.73
N GLY A 54 -5.21 -9.80 -8.89
CA GLY A 54 -3.80 -9.56 -9.07
C GLY A 54 -3.40 -8.23 -8.44
N ILE A 55 -2.20 -8.21 -7.89
CA ILE A 55 -1.54 -7.02 -7.40
C ILE A 55 -0.61 -6.56 -8.52
N ASP A 56 -0.72 -5.28 -8.90
CA ASP A 56 0.23 -4.66 -9.83
C ASP A 56 1.35 -4.02 -9.01
N GLU A 57 2.49 -4.70 -8.94
CA GLU A 57 3.63 -4.29 -8.13
C GLU A 57 4.30 -3.07 -8.76
N GLN A 58 4.10 -1.90 -8.14
CA GLN A 58 4.72 -0.65 -8.60
C GLN A 58 6.16 -0.49 -8.10
N ALA A 59 6.49 -1.09 -6.94
CA ALA A 59 7.78 -0.99 -6.31
C ALA A 59 8.08 -2.23 -5.44
N GLN A 60 9.35 -2.62 -5.39
CA GLN A 60 9.85 -3.73 -4.59
C GLN A 60 11.09 -3.29 -3.81
N VAL A 61 11.11 -3.57 -2.49
CA VAL A 61 12.29 -3.36 -1.65
C VAL A 61 12.51 -4.60 -0.78
N GLU A 62 13.72 -5.15 -0.82
CA GLU A 62 14.08 -6.34 -0.05
C GLU A 62 14.46 -6.00 1.40
N LEU A 63 13.47 -6.02 2.29
CA LEU A 63 13.66 -5.76 3.73
C LEU A 63 13.22 -6.98 4.55
N PRO A 64 14.14 -7.90 4.88
CA PRO A 64 13.79 -9.10 5.61
C PRO A 64 13.40 -8.77 7.06
N GLY A 65 12.41 -9.48 7.59
CA GLY A 65 12.10 -9.44 9.02
C GLY A 65 11.13 -8.35 9.47
N ILE A 66 10.47 -7.63 8.54
CA ILE A 66 9.38 -6.70 8.86
C ILE A 66 8.28 -7.44 9.65
N LYS A 67 7.87 -6.85 10.77
CA LYS A 67 6.81 -7.32 11.68
C LYS A 67 5.53 -6.51 11.59
N GLY A 68 5.61 -5.29 11.07
CA GLY A 68 4.47 -4.41 10.87
C GLY A 68 4.79 -3.25 9.95
N LEU A 69 3.75 -2.76 9.27
CA LEU A 69 3.78 -1.63 8.35
C LEU A 69 2.59 -0.72 8.65
N TRP A 70 2.84 0.58 8.69
CA TRP A 70 1.79 1.59 8.83
C TRP A 70 2.12 2.81 7.98
N ASN A 71 1.10 3.39 7.38
CA ASN A 71 1.19 4.68 6.71
C ASN A 71 0.96 5.81 7.74
N LEU A 72 1.68 6.92 7.56
CA LEU A 72 1.44 8.16 8.28
C LEU A 72 1.36 9.32 7.29
N ARG A 73 0.53 10.29 7.62
CA ARG A 73 0.36 11.55 6.91
C ARG A 73 1.14 12.66 7.58
N ASP A 74 1.51 13.70 6.82
CA ASP A 74 2.29 14.82 7.36
C ASP A 74 1.53 15.65 8.40
N SER A 75 0.20 15.67 8.27
CA SER A 75 -0.75 16.23 9.23
C SER A 75 -2.02 15.37 9.28
N PHE A 76 -2.85 15.54 10.30
CA PHE A 76 -4.11 14.79 10.41
C PHE A 76 -5.09 15.08 9.26
N ALA A 77 -5.01 16.28 8.68
CA ALA A 77 -5.88 16.74 7.61
C ALA A 77 -5.29 16.52 6.20
N ALA A 78 -4.04 16.06 6.08
CA ALA A 78 -3.44 15.82 4.77
C ALA A 78 -4.20 14.73 3.99
N GLU A 79 -4.27 14.91 2.69
CA GLU A 79 -4.97 13.98 1.78
C GLU A 79 -4.15 12.72 1.51
N PHE A 80 -2.82 12.88 1.40
CA PHE A 80 -1.89 11.82 1.02
C PHE A 80 -1.01 11.39 2.18
N ASP A 81 -0.67 10.10 2.18
CA ASP A 81 0.36 9.53 3.03
C ASP A 81 1.74 10.05 2.64
N LYS A 82 2.59 10.28 3.64
CA LYS A 82 3.93 10.81 3.47
C LYS A 82 5.00 9.88 4.03
N TYR A 83 4.68 9.08 5.05
CA TYR A 83 5.63 8.17 5.66
C TYR A 83 5.11 6.73 5.68
N LEU A 84 6.02 5.79 5.48
CA LEU A 84 5.81 4.36 5.69
C LEU A 84 6.68 3.91 6.85
N VAL A 85 6.05 3.62 7.99
CA VAL A 85 6.71 3.12 9.19
C VAL A 85 6.85 1.61 9.12
N GLN A 86 8.06 1.11 9.38
CA GLN A 86 8.42 -0.29 9.34
C GLN A 86 8.91 -0.73 10.71
N SER A 87 8.29 -1.78 11.25
CA SER A 87 8.65 -2.34 12.54
C SER A 87 9.45 -3.62 12.38
N PHE A 88 10.59 -3.71 13.06
CA PHE A 88 11.49 -4.85 13.12
C PHE A 88 11.65 -5.28 14.58
N ILE A 89 12.31 -6.42 14.82
CA ILE A 89 12.59 -6.86 16.19
C ILE A 89 13.59 -5.89 16.84
N GLY A 90 13.11 -5.08 17.78
CA GLY A 90 13.93 -4.11 18.51
C GLY A 90 14.24 -2.80 17.76
N GLU A 91 13.65 -2.57 16.59
CA GLU A 91 13.94 -1.39 15.76
C GLU A 91 12.70 -0.92 15.00
N THR A 92 12.59 0.38 14.78
CA THR A 92 11.58 1.00 13.90
C THR A 92 12.27 1.93 12.90
N ARG A 93 11.99 1.74 11.61
CA ARG A 93 12.44 2.62 10.51
C ARG A 93 11.29 3.37 9.91
N VAL A 94 11.55 4.57 9.41
CA VAL A 94 10.55 5.39 8.74
C VAL A 94 11.06 5.72 7.34
N LEU A 95 10.27 5.40 6.32
CA LEU A 95 10.54 5.83 4.96
C LEU A 95 9.65 7.04 4.64
N GLU A 96 10.22 8.10 4.11
CA GLU A 96 9.50 9.22 3.51
C GLU A 96 9.24 8.93 2.03
N ILE A 97 8.00 9.18 1.62
CA ILE A 97 7.54 9.08 0.23
C ILE A 97 7.68 10.48 -0.39
N SER A 98 8.61 10.62 -1.34
CA SER A 98 8.83 11.88 -2.06
C SER A 98 8.75 11.65 -3.57
N GLU A 99 7.78 12.26 -4.24
CA GLU A 99 7.52 12.11 -5.68
C GLU A 99 7.44 10.64 -6.13
N GLU A 100 8.56 10.04 -6.55
CA GLU A 100 8.66 8.63 -6.98
C GLU A 100 9.72 7.84 -6.20
N GLU A 101 10.30 8.42 -5.14
CA GLU A 101 11.37 7.82 -4.34
C GLU A 101 10.93 7.55 -2.90
N LEU A 102 11.54 6.53 -2.30
CA LEU A 102 11.42 6.19 -0.88
C LEU A 102 12.77 6.43 -0.21
N GLY A 103 12.85 7.46 0.61
CA GLY A 103 14.04 7.81 1.39
C GLY A 103 13.90 7.43 2.86
N GLU A 104 14.96 6.97 3.52
CA GLU A 104 14.93 6.76 4.96
C GLU A 104 14.98 8.10 5.70
N THR A 105 14.14 8.25 6.71
CA THR A 105 14.02 9.46 7.53
C THR A 105 13.79 9.09 9.00
N GLU A 106 13.96 10.06 9.89
CA GLU A 106 13.69 9.91 11.32
C GLU A 106 12.59 10.90 11.75
N LEU A 107 11.77 10.48 12.71
CA LEU A 107 10.79 11.34 13.35
C LEU A 107 11.26 11.54 14.80
N ASP A 108 11.77 12.72 15.14
CA ASP A 108 12.45 12.98 16.43
C ASP A 108 11.69 12.50 17.68
N GLY A 109 10.34 12.52 17.66
CA GLY A 109 9.50 12.06 18.75
C GLY A 109 9.28 10.54 18.82
N PHE A 110 9.70 9.78 17.82
CA PHE A 110 9.57 8.32 17.78
C PHE A 110 10.72 7.63 18.53
N GLU A 111 10.40 6.51 19.17
CA GLU A 111 11.41 5.55 19.63
C GLU A 111 11.82 4.62 18.48
N HIS A 112 13.00 4.85 17.93
CA HIS A 112 13.54 4.05 16.83
C HIS A 112 14.24 2.76 17.30
N ALA A 113 14.72 2.70 18.55
CA ALA A 113 15.38 1.51 19.12
C ALA A 113 14.41 0.58 19.89
N ALA A 114 13.14 0.59 19.48
CA ALA A 114 12.12 -0.34 19.96
C ALA A 114 11.23 -0.80 18.80
N GLN A 115 10.62 -1.97 18.97
CA GLN A 115 9.64 -2.49 18.03
C GLN A 115 8.32 -1.71 18.17
N THR A 116 7.89 -1.06 17.09
CA THR A 116 6.56 -0.43 17.03
C THR A 116 5.49 -1.52 16.92
N ILE A 117 4.51 -1.48 17.83
CA ILE A 117 3.34 -2.36 17.85
C ILE A 117 2.21 -1.75 17.03
N TRP A 118 2.08 -0.42 17.08
CA TRP A 118 1.13 0.34 16.28
C TRP A 118 1.58 1.79 16.16
N CYS A 119 1.30 2.44 15.03
CA CYS A 119 1.37 3.89 14.93
C CYS A 119 0.30 4.43 13.98
N GLY A 120 -0.05 5.71 14.13
CA GLY A 120 -1.06 6.36 13.30
C GLY A 120 -1.21 7.85 13.58
N ASN A 121 -1.81 8.58 12.64
CA ASN A 121 -2.24 9.95 12.87
C ASN A 121 -3.45 9.97 13.84
N VAL A 122 -3.43 10.89 14.80
CA VAL A 122 -4.50 11.08 15.79
C VAL A 122 -4.96 12.53 15.83
N LEU A 123 -6.13 12.76 16.43
CA LEU A 123 -6.71 14.09 16.61
C LEU A 123 -5.74 15.02 17.35
N GLY A 124 -5.81 16.32 17.04
CA GLY A 124 -4.88 17.33 17.58
C GLY A 124 -3.59 17.48 16.77
N ASP A 125 -3.61 17.01 15.51
CA ASP A 125 -2.47 17.07 14.59
C ASP A 125 -1.20 16.45 15.18
N CYS A 126 -1.37 15.23 15.67
CA CYS A 126 -0.31 14.44 16.27
C CYS A 126 -0.22 13.06 15.62
N LEU A 127 0.95 12.45 15.74
CA LEU A 127 1.23 11.06 15.48
C LEU A 127 1.26 10.33 16.82
N CYS A 128 0.79 9.09 16.85
CA CYS A 128 0.91 8.22 18.01
C CYS A 128 1.80 7.03 17.64
N GLN A 129 2.74 6.68 18.51
CA GLN A 129 3.54 5.48 18.40
C GLN A 129 3.38 4.66 19.68
N VAL A 130 3.04 3.39 19.53
CA VAL A 130 2.94 2.42 20.62
C VAL A 130 4.09 1.44 20.47
N THR A 131 4.91 1.33 21.50
CA THR A 131 5.97 0.33 21.62
C THR A 131 5.69 -0.59 22.80
N GLU A 132 6.56 -1.57 23.03
CA GLU A 132 6.50 -2.41 24.23
C GLU A 132 6.76 -1.63 25.54
N LYS A 133 7.39 -0.45 25.46
CA LYS A 133 7.82 0.35 26.62
C LYS A 133 6.85 1.48 26.96
N SER A 134 6.34 2.17 25.93
CA SER A 134 5.54 3.37 26.11
C SER A 134 4.66 3.68 24.89
N LEU A 135 3.68 4.56 25.13
CA LEU A 135 2.88 5.23 24.12
C LEU A 135 3.38 6.67 24.01
N ARG A 136 3.78 7.08 22.81
CA ARG A 136 4.32 8.42 22.53
C ARG A 136 3.38 9.19 21.61
N LEU A 137 3.04 10.40 22.00
CA LEU A 137 2.33 11.37 21.19
C LEU A 137 3.35 12.37 20.62
N VAL A 138 3.36 12.57 19.31
CA VAL A 138 4.37 13.33 18.58
C VAL A 138 3.67 14.38 17.72
N SER A 139 4.15 15.62 17.73
CA SER A 139 3.53 16.69 16.93
C SER A 139 3.77 16.47 15.44
N CYS A 140 2.73 16.59 14.61
CA CYS A 140 2.89 16.54 13.16
C CYS A 140 3.73 17.71 12.61
N SER A 141 3.64 18.90 13.20
CA SER A 141 4.36 20.07 12.70
C SER A 141 5.82 20.12 13.15
N MET A 142 6.07 19.81 14.42
CA MET A 142 7.43 19.85 14.99
C MET A 142 8.19 18.54 14.86
N LYS A 143 7.49 17.43 14.57
CA LYS A 143 8.00 16.05 14.65
C LYS A 143 8.60 15.65 16.00
N ALA A 144 8.39 16.48 17.02
CA ALA A 144 8.91 16.31 18.37
C ALA A 144 7.89 15.66 19.31
N LEU A 145 8.39 14.97 20.33
CA LEU A 145 7.58 14.37 21.39
C LEU A 145 6.76 15.45 22.11
N VAL A 146 5.46 15.21 22.24
CA VAL A 146 4.51 16.05 22.98
C VAL A 146 4.24 15.44 24.36
N GLU A 147 3.94 14.14 24.38
CA GLU A 147 3.59 13.43 25.62
C GLU A 147 4.01 11.96 25.52
N GLU A 148 4.37 11.37 26.65
CA GLU A 148 4.71 9.96 26.75
C GLU A 148 4.02 9.33 27.95
N TRP A 149 3.28 8.26 27.68
CA TRP A 149 2.72 7.40 28.70
C TRP A 149 3.54 6.13 28.81
N SER A 150 3.94 5.78 30.02
CA SER A 150 4.52 4.48 30.34
C SER A 150 3.69 3.81 31.44
N PRO A 151 3.61 2.46 31.45
CA PRO A 151 2.98 1.77 32.56
C PRO A 151 3.71 2.14 33.87
N GLY A 152 2.95 2.57 34.88
CA GLY A 152 3.50 2.81 36.20
C GLY A 152 4.12 1.52 36.75
N GLY A 153 5.32 1.62 37.32
CA GLY A 153 6.03 0.46 37.86
C GLY A 153 5.16 -0.33 38.83
N GLY A 154 4.93 -1.60 38.51
CA GLY A 154 4.41 -2.61 39.44
C GLY A 154 5.54 -3.30 40.18
#